data_AF-A0A927VG26-F1
#
_entry.id   AF-A0A927VG26-F1
#
_cell.length_a   1.000
_cell.length_b   1.000
_cell.length_c   1.000
_cell.angle_alpha   90.00
_cell.angle_beta   90.00
_cell.angle_gamma   90.00
#
_symmetry.space_group_name_H-M   'P 1'
#
loop_
_entity.id
_entity.type
_entity.pdbx_description
1 polymer ?
#
loop_
_entity_poly.entity_id
_entity_poly.type
_entity_poly.pdbx_seq_one_letter_code
_entity_poly.pdbx_strand_id
1 'polypeptide(L)'
;MIIVLIAAYLMKRSLEKKHLRKLGVDAENYMYYEKYTSFGNKFSYILTYLLQDFVYEVKKRNKSYNFSKGMFRFDDSLGEYYIDCRIGWYAYFRINILKNRLSLHKLRIFSLTKCNDMLLTVFPEQAELYKKVKEEVQSKIDEFPTGKKLGYIHVNEAEDAMNLYPYLRLNLLEMEISRKFMKDNMDVYHGYLKKQEKRKDDVREIKNLHIELNKKNENKKK
;
A
#
# COMPACT_ATOMS: atom_id res chain seq x y z
N MET A 1 -32.34 -15.34 -11.50
CA MET A 1 -30.91 -15.70 -11.30
C MET A 1 -30.24 -14.89 -10.18
N ILE A 2 -30.32 -13.55 -10.21
CA ILE A 2 -29.73 -12.68 -9.18
C ILE A 2 -30.30 -12.94 -7.77
N ILE A 3 -31.62 -13.15 -7.66
CA ILE A 3 -32.29 -13.43 -6.37
C ILE A 3 -31.81 -14.75 -5.74
N VAL A 4 -31.59 -15.79 -6.55
CA VAL A 4 -31.08 -17.08 -6.08
C VAL A 4 -29.63 -16.96 -5.60
N LEU A 5 -28.81 -16.17 -6.30
CA LEU A 5 -27.44 -15.86 -5.88
C LEU A 5 -27.42 -15.08 -4.56
N ILE A 6 -28.32 -14.11 -4.39
CA ILE A 6 -28.46 -13.35 -3.13
C ILE A 6 -28.92 -14.28 -2.00
N ALA A 7 -29.91 -15.14 -2.22
CA ALA A 7 -30.41 -16.07 -1.22
C ALA A 7 -29.34 -17.10 -0.79
N ALA A 8 -28.59 -17.65 -1.75
CA ALA A 8 -27.47 -18.56 -1.47
C ALA A 8 -26.35 -17.85 -0.68
N TYR A 9 -26.04 -16.60 -1.02
CA TYR A 9 -25.08 -15.77 -0.29
C TYR A 9 -25.53 -15.51 1.16
N LEU A 10 -26.80 -15.17 1.38
CA LEU A 10 -27.36 -14.95 2.72
C LEU A 10 -27.39 -16.23 3.56
N MET A 11 -27.74 -17.37 2.95
CA MET A 11 -27.72 -18.67 3.63
C MET A 11 -26.32 -19.06 4.08
N LYS A 12 -25.33 -18.99 3.18
CA LYS A 12 -23.92 -19.22 3.51
C LYS A 12 -23.47 -18.35 4.69
N ARG A 13 -23.77 -17.04 4.62
CA ARG A 13 -23.44 -16.08 5.67
C ARG A 13 -24.10 -16.38 7.01
N SER A 14 -25.33 -16.89 7.01
CA SER A 14 -26.03 -17.27 8.23
C SER A 14 -25.42 -18.51 8.90
N LEU A 15 -24.96 -19.48 8.11
CA LEU A 15 -24.29 -20.69 8.58
C LEU A 15 -22.91 -20.36 9.16
N GLU A 16 -22.14 -19.51 8.48
CA GLU A 16 -20.85 -19.02 8.97
C GLU A 16 -20.99 -18.29 10.31
N LYS A 17 -21.97 -17.39 10.45
CA LYS A 17 -22.25 -16.72 11.74
C LYS A 17 -22.56 -17.70 12.86
N LYS A 18 -23.36 -18.74 12.60
CA LYS A 18 -23.67 -19.77 13.60
C LYS A 18 -22.43 -20.57 13.98
N HIS A 19 -21.57 -20.90 13.02
CA HIS A 19 -20.33 -21.63 13.27
C HIS A 19 -19.33 -20.80 14.08
N LEU A 20 -19.12 -19.53 13.71
CA LEU A 20 -18.23 -18.61 14.41
C LEU A 20 -18.65 -18.38 15.87
N ARG A 21 -19.96 -18.23 16.13
CA ARG A 21 -20.50 -18.16 17.50
C ARG A 21 -20.19 -19.39 18.33
N LYS A 22 -20.24 -20.60 17.74
CA LYS A 22 -19.87 -21.84 18.45
C LYS A 22 -18.39 -21.90 18.80
N LEU A 23 -17.53 -21.25 18.00
CA LEU A 23 -16.09 -21.16 18.23
C LEU A 23 -15.69 -20.03 19.19
N GLY A 24 -16.66 -19.28 19.75
CA GLY A 24 -16.37 -18.12 20.61
C GLY A 24 -15.77 -16.93 19.86
N VAL A 25 -15.77 -16.94 18.52
CA VAL A 25 -15.22 -15.86 17.70
C VAL A 25 -16.33 -14.86 17.38
N ASP A 26 -16.05 -13.57 17.59
CA ASP A 26 -16.97 -12.51 17.18
C ASP A 26 -17.12 -12.48 15.65
N ALA A 27 -18.34 -12.76 15.20
CA ALA A 27 -18.67 -12.88 13.79
C ALA A 27 -18.48 -11.55 13.03
N GLU A 28 -18.65 -10.39 13.68
CA GLU A 28 -18.45 -9.10 13.02
C GLU A 28 -16.97 -8.84 12.75
N ASN A 29 -16.14 -9.04 13.78
CA ASN A 29 -14.70 -8.94 13.65
C ASN A 29 -14.15 -9.94 12.61
N TYR A 30 -14.66 -11.18 12.58
CA TYR A 30 -14.24 -12.19 11.59
C TYR A 30 -14.60 -11.79 10.17
N MET A 31 -15.83 -11.31 9.93
CA MET A 31 -16.21 -10.85 8.60
C MET A 31 -15.41 -9.62 8.16
N TYR A 32 -15.05 -8.74 9.09
CA TYR A 32 -14.16 -7.63 8.80
C TYR A 32 -12.80 -8.17 8.35
N TYR A 33 -12.21 -9.10 9.11
CA TYR A 33 -10.98 -9.79 8.75
C TYR A 33 -11.04 -10.45 7.36
N GLU A 34 -12.05 -11.27 7.09
CA GLU A 34 -12.24 -11.99 5.83
C GLU A 34 -12.33 -11.02 4.63
N LYS A 35 -13.04 -9.90 4.81
CA LYS A 35 -13.17 -8.87 3.77
C LYS A 35 -11.81 -8.28 3.38
N TYR A 36 -10.90 -8.06 4.33
CA TYR A 36 -9.58 -7.51 4.01
C TYR A 36 -8.56 -8.58 3.61
N THR A 37 -8.74 -9.85 4.00
CA THR A 37 -7.80 -10.92 3.65
C THR A 37 -8.11 -11.62 2.32
N SER A 38 -9.35 -11.55 1.86
CA SER A 38 -9.82 -12.08 0.57
C SER A 38 -8.93 -11.67 -0.60
N PHE A 39 -8.51 -12.65 -1.40
CA PHE A 39 -7.75 -12.42 -2.63
C PHE A 39 -8.49 -11.51 -3.60
N GLY A 40 -9.80 -11.71 -3.76
CA GLY A 40 -10.64 -10.90 -4.64
C GLY A 40 -10.67 -9.43 -4.22
N ASN A 41 -10.76 -9.15 -2.92
CA ASN A 41 -10.77 -7.77 -2.42
C ASN A 41 -9.38 -7.12 -2.47
N LYS A 42 -8.31 -7.89 -2.20
CA LYS A 42 -6.94 -7.40 -2.39
C LYS A 42 -6.68 -7.06 -3.86
N PHE A 43 -7.12 -7.92 -4.78
CA PHE A 43 -6.98 -7.68 -6.22
C PHE A 43 -7.84 -6.51 -6.69
N SER A 44 -9.10 -6.42 -6.25
CA SER A 44 -9.97 -5.28 -6.60
C SER A 44 -9.41 -3.96 -6.09
N TYR A 45 -8.82 -3.94 -4.90
CA TYR A 45 -8.16 -2.77 -4.34
C TYR A 45 -6.97 -2.34 -5.20
N ILE A 46 -6.08 -3.28 -5.57
CA ILE A 46 -4.93 -3.01 -6.46
C ILE A 46 -5.42 -2.50 -7.83
N LEU A 47 -6.43 -3.14 -8.42
CA LEU A 47 -6.96 -2.78 -9.73
C LEU A 47 -7.62 -1.40 -9.70
N THR A 48 -8.38 -1.09 -8.65
CA THR A 48 -9.05 0.20 -8.49
C THR A 48 -8.02 1.31 -8.34
N TYR A 49 -6.99 1.10 -7.52
CA TYR A 49 -5.90 2.06 -7.40
C TYR A 49 -5.16 2.24 -8.72
N LEU A 50 -4.78 1.16 -9.41
CA LEU A 50 -4.12 1.23 -10.72
C LEU A 50 -4.96 1.99 -11.76
N LEU A 51 -6.27 1.74 -11.82
CA LEU A 51 -7.18 2.43 -12.74
C LEU A 51 -7.32 3.90 -12.38
N GLN A 52 -7.53 4.23 -11.11
CA GLN A 52 -7.67 5.61 -10.65
C GLN A 52 -6.39 6.41 -10.89
N ASP A 53 -5.24 5.81 -10.59
CA ASP A 53 -3.91 6.37 -10.80
C ASP A 53 -3.63 6.54 -12.31
N PHE A 54 -3.92 5.53 -13.14
CA PHE A 54 -3.79 5.62 -14.60
C PHE A 54 -4.66 6.73 -15.21
N VAL A 55 -5.93 6.80 -14.83
CA VAL A 55 -6.87 7.85 -15.30
C VAL A 55 -6.38 9.24 -14.90
N TYR A 56 -5.84 9.39 -13.69
CA TYR A 56 -5.29 10.66 -13.22
C TYR A 56 -4.04 11.08 -14.00
N GLU A 57 -3.10 10.17 -14.27
CA GLU A 57 -1.91 10.41 -15.11
C GLU A 57 -2.29 10.81 -16.53
N VAL A 58 -3.22 10.09 -17.16
CA VAL A 58 -3.68 10.38 -18.52
C VAL A 58 -4.32 11.77 -18.58
N LYS A 59 -5.18 12.12 -17.62
CA LYS A 59 -5.78 13.48 -17.54
C LYS A 59 -4.72 14.56 -17.32
N LYS A 60 -3.75 14.33 -16.43
CA LYS A 60 -2.65 15.26 -16.16
C LYS A 60 -1.78 15.47 -17.41
N ARG A 61 -1.44 14.40 -18.12
CA ARG A 61 -0.64 14.47 -19.35
C ARG A 61 -1.40 15.09 -20.51
N ASN A 62 -2.68 14.82 -20.70
CA ASN A 62 -3.45 15.52 -21.73
C ASN A 62 -3.44 17.04 -21.49
N LYS A 63 -3.49 17.48 -20.23
CA LYS A 63 -3.31 18.90 -19.87
C LYS A 63 -1.88 19.41 -20.15
N SER A 64 -0.84 18.62 -19.83
CA SER A 64 0.57 19.00 -20.09
C SER A 64 0.96 18.92 -21.58
N TYR A 65 0.38 18.00 -22.35
CA TYR A 65 0.53 17.89 -23.79
C TYR A 65 -0.08 19.11 -24.48
N ASN A 66 -1.28 19.52 -24.07
CA ASN A 66 -1.90 20.75 -24.57
C ASN A 66 -1.09 22.01 -24.22
N PHE A 67 -0.41 22.04 -23.06
CA PHE A 67 0.52 23.12 -22.68
C PHE A 67 1.80 23.12 -23.54
N SER A 68 2.41 21.95 -23.74
CA SER A 68 3.62 21.81 -24.56
C SER A 68 3.35 22.06 -26.05
N LYS A 69 2.16 21.75 -26.57
CA LYS A 69 1.72 22.13 -27.94
C LYS A 69 1.82 23.64 -28.21
N GLY A 70 1.78 24.48 -27.17
CA GLY A 70 2.02 25.92 -27.26
C GLY A 70 3.51 26.32 -27.24
N MET A 71 4.39 25.49 -26.67
CA MET A 71 5.85 25.69 -26.67
C MET A 71 6.57 25.03 -27.87
N PHE A 72 5.96 24.03 -28.51
CA PHE A 72 6.48 23.26 -29.66
C PHE A 72 6.76 24.08 -30.93
N ARG A 73 6.62 25.42 -30.90
CA ARG A 73 7.02 26.30 -32.02
C ARG A 73 8.49 26.70 -31.99
N PHE A 74 9.26 26.32 -30.98
CA PHE A 74 10.59 26.91 -30.76
C PHE A 74 11.82 26.02 -30.92
N ASP A 75 11.77 24.67 -30.92
CA ASP A 75 12.99 23.87 -31.21
C ASP A 75 12.73 22.38 -31.51
N ASP A 76 13.64 21.75 -32.28
CA ASP A 76 13.71 20.35 -32.76
C ASP A 76 13.84 19.26 -31.66
N SER A 77 13.32 19.51 -30.46
CA SER A 77 13.50 18.69 -29.23
C SER A 77 12.49 17.56 -29.03
N LEU A 78 11.89 17.03 -30.11
CA LEU A 78 10.90 15.94 -30.06
C LEU A 78 11.45 14.68 -29.35
N GLY A 79 12.73 14.35 -29.58
CA GLY A 79 13.40 13.20 -28.94
C GLY A 79 13.58 13.34 -27.43
N GLU A 80 14.03 14.51 -26.96
CA GLU A 80 14.23 14.79 -25.53
C GLU A 80 12.90 14.80 -24.77
N TYR A 81 11.84 15.38 -25.37
CA TYR A 81 10.49 15.34 -24.82
C TYR A 81 9.96 13.90 -24.61
N TYR A 82 10.18 13.01 -25.59
CA TYR A 82 9.75 11.61 -25.47
C TYR A 82 10.56 10.85 -24.41
N ILE A 83 11.87 11.10 -24.30
CA ILE A 83 12.73 10.50 -23.28
C ILE A 83 12.27 10.94 -21.88
N ASP A 84 12.00 12.23 -21.67
CA ASP A 84 11.50 12.75 -20.40
C ASP A 84 10.10 12.21 -20.04
N CYS A 85 9.22 12.09 -21.04
CA CYS A 85 7.91 11.48 -20.85
C CYS A 85 8.03 10.01 -20.41
N ARG A 86 8.98 9.26 -20.98
CA ARG A 86 9.25 7.86 -20.68
C ARG A 86 9.85 7.69 -19.29
N ILE A 87 10.85 8.51 -18.93
CA ILE A 87 11.44 8.56 -17.59
C ILE A 87 10.37 8.93 -16.54
N GLY A 88 9.48 9.87 -16.86
CA GLY A 88 8.33 10.23 -16.05
C GLY A 88 7.37 9.05 -15.79
N TRP A 89 7.05 8.27 -16.84
CA TRP A 89 6.25 7.04 -16.69
C TRP A 89 6.94 5.99 -15.81
N TYR A 90 8.24 5.74 -16.02
CA TYR A 90 8.97 4.76 -15.21
C TYR A 90 9.06 5.15 -13.74
N ALA A 91 9.32 6.43 -13.45
CA ALA A 91 9.31 6.95 -12.09
C ALA A 91 7.91 6.81 -11.47
N TYR A 92 6.86 7.16 -12.21
CA TYR A 92 5.48 7.03 -11.75
C TYR A 92 5.11 5.58 -11.40
N PHE A 93 5.37 4.62 -12.32
CA PHE A 93 5.08 3.21 -12.08
C PHE A 93 5.85 2.67 -10.89
N ARG A 94 7.15 2.99 -10.77
CA ARG A 94 7.98 2.56 -9.63
C ARG A 94 7.41 3.06 -8.30
N ILE A 95 6.98 4.32 -8.23
CA ILE A 95 6.42 4.92 -7.02
C ILE A 95 5.08 4.28 -6.66
N ASN A 96 4.19 4.06 -7.63
CA ASN A 96 2.88 3.46 -7.35
C ASN A 96 2.98 1.98 -7.02
N ILE A 97 3.89 1.23 -7.65
CA ILE A 97 4.18 -0.14 -7.26
C ILE A 97 4.67 -0.18 -5.81
N LEU A 98 5.60 0.70 -5.43
CA LEU A 98 6.10 0.78 -4.06
C LEU A 98 4.99 1.16 -3.07
N LYS A 99 4.20 2.19 -3.36
CA LYS A 99 3.03 2.62 -2.59
C LYS A 99 2.03 1.48 -2.38
N ASN A 100 1.69 0.76 -3.45
CA ASN A 100 0.75 -0.36 -3.39
C ASN A 100 1.32 -1.51 -2.55
N ARG A 101 2.59 -1.87 -2.73
CA ARG A 101 3.26 -2.87 -1.88
C ARG A 101 3.23 -2.46 -0.40
N LEU A 102 3.59 -1.22 -0.07
CA LEU A 102 3.51 -0.69 1.29
C LEU A 102 2.09 -0.77 1.85
N SER A 103 1.07 -0.42 1.06
CA SER A 103 -0.33 -0.51 1.48
C SER A 103 -0.78 -1.94 1.76
N LEU A 104 -0.33 -2.92 0.96
CA LEU A 104 -0.63 -4.33 1.17
C LEU A 104 0.03 -4.85 2.44
N HIS A 105 1.27 -4.45 2.75
CA HIS A 105 1.93 -4.81 4.00
C HIS A 105 1.25 -4.19 5.22
N LYS A 106 0.80 -2.93 5.16
CA LYS A 106 -0.03 -2.31 6.21
C LYS A 106 -1.30 -3.11 6.46
N LEU A 107 -2.01 -3.45 5.38
CA LEU A 107 -3.25 -4.22 5.44
C LEU A 107 -3.01 -5.64 5.98
N ARG A 108 -1.89 -6.26 5.63
CA ARG A 108 -1.49 -7.57 6.15
C ARG A 108 -1.28 -7.51 7.66
N ILE A 109 -0.52 -6.54 8.17
CA ILE A 109 -0.30 -6.34 9.61
C ILE A 109 -1.63 -6.14 10.34
N PHE A 110 -2.50 -5.27 9.81
CA PHE A 110 -3.82 -5.04 10.38
C PHE A 110 -4.63 -6.34 10.47
N SER A 111 -4.68 -7.12 9.39
CA SER A 111 -5.42 -8.38 9.36
C SER A 111 -4.87 -9.41 10.35
N LEU A 112 -3.55 -9.56 10.43
CA LEU A 112 -2.90 -10.50 11.35
C LEU A 112 -3.07 -10.07 12.81
N THR A 113 -3.06 -8.77 13.09
CA THR A 113 -3.38 -8.24 14.42
C THR A 113 -4.79 -8.64 14.82
N LYS A 114 -5.78 -8.47 13.93
CA LYS A 114 -7.16 -8.88 14.20
C LYS A 114 -7.32 -10.40 14.37
N CYS A 115 -6.60 -11.19 13.58
CA CYS A 115 -6.56 -12.64 13.76
C CYS A 115 -6.01 -13.01 15.14
N ASN A 116 -4.89 -12.40 15.54
CA ASN A 116 -4.28 -12.65 16.84
C ASN A 116 -5.18 -12.19 17.99
N ASP A 117 -5.85 -11.04 17.89
CA ASP A 117 -6.83 -10.58 18.89
C ASP A 117 -7.94 -11.63 19.09
N MET A 118 -8.47 -12.20 18.00
CA MET A 118 -9.48 -13.27 18.08
C MET A 118 -8.91 -14.53 18.73
N LEU A 119 -7.72 -14.96 18.32
CA LEU A 119 -7.07 -16.15 18.86
C LEU A 119 -6.79 -16.00 20.35
N LEU A 120 -6.31 -14.85 20.79
CA LEU A 120 -6.05 -14.58 22.21
C LEU A 120 -7.34 -14.41 23.02
N THR A 121 -8.46 -14.07 22.39
CA THR A 121 -9.78 -14.10 23.04
C THR A 121 -10.24 -15.55 23.28
N VAL A 122 -9.98 -16.44 22.33
CA VAL A 122 -10.32 -17.88 22.44
C VAL A 122 -9.34 -18.62 23.35
N PHE A 123 -8.07 -18.22 23.35
CA PHE A 123 -6.95 -18.82 24.08
C PHE A 123 -6.27 -17.80 24.98
N PRO A 124 -6.93 -17.34 26.06
CA PRO A 124 -6.42 -16.28 26.93
C PRO A 124 -5.13 -16.66 27.67
N GLU A 125 -4.88 -17.94 27.89
CA GLU A 125 -3.66 -18.45 28.53
C GLU A 125 -2.38 -18.11 27.75
N GLN A 126 -2.51 -17.79 26.46
CA GLN A 126 -1.39 -17.42 25.59
C GLN A 126 -1.12 -15.90 25.57
N ALA A 127 -1.95 -15.07 26.19
CA ALA A 127 -1.90 -13.62 26.01
C ALA A 127 -0.62 -12.99 26.58
N GLU A 128 -0.23 -13.36 27.80
CA GLU A 128 0.98 -12.84 28.44
C GLU A 128 2.24 -13.31 27.71
N LEU A 129 2.31 -14.61 27.38
CA LEU A 129 3.41 -15.19 26.62
C LEU A 129 3.54 -14.52 25.24
N TYR A 130 2.44 -14.32 24.52
CA TYR A 130 2.44 -13.67 23.23
C TYR A 130 2.97 -12.24 23.31
N LYS A 131 2.61 -11.50 24.36
CA LYS A 131 3.11 -10.13 24.56
C LYS A 131 4.63 -10.13 24.78
N LYS A 132 5.15 -11.00 25.67
CA LYS A 132 6.59 -11.14 25.94
C LYS A 132 7.36 -11.47 24.67
N VAL A 133 6.95 -12.53 23.96
CA VAL A 133 7.63 -12.99 22.73
C VAL A 133 7.56 -11.92 21.65
N LYS A 134 6.42 -11.24 21.48
CA LYS A 134 6.28 -10.18 20.48
C LYS A 134 7.26 -9.03 20.71
N GLU A 135 7.43 -8.59 21.96
CA GLU A 135 8.36 -7.50 22.30
C GLU A 135 9.81 -7.91 22.02
N GLU A 136 10.20 -9.13 22.41
CA GLU A 136 11.55 -9.64 22.16
C GLU A 136 11.85 -9.82 20.66
N VAL A 137 10.93 -10.44 19.92
CA VAL A 137 11.05 -10.63 18.47
C VAL A 137 11.17 -9.28 17.77
N GLN A 138 10.37 -8.29 18.17
CA GLN A 138 10.43 -6.96 17.58
C GLN A 138 11.80 -6.30 17.81
N SER A 139 12.35 -6.40 19.03
CA SER A 139 13.69 -5.89 19.34
C SER A 139 14.77 -6.54 18.47
N LYS A 140 14.76 -7.87 18.34
CA LYS A 140 15.74 -8.60 17.52
C LYS A 140 15.64 -8.26 16.04
N ILE A 141 14.42 -8.06 15.54
CA ILE A 141 14.18 -7.77 14.11
C ILE A 141 14.52 -6.33 13.75
N ASP A 142 14.40 -5.39 14.69
CA ASP A 142 14.78 -4.00 14.48
C ASP A 142 16.28 -3.84 14.20
N GLU A 143 17.11 -4.72 14.74
CA GLU A 143 18.56 -4.81 14.51
C GLU A 143 18.94 -5.66 13.28
N PHE A 144 17.98 -6.39 12.71
CA PHE A 144 18.26 -7.27 11.59
C PHE A 144 18.66 -6.47 10.33
N PRO A 145 19.64 -6.89 9.53
CA PRO A 145 20.09 -6.13 8.37
C PRO A 145 18.99 -5.90 7.33
N THR A 146 18.93 -4.69 6.77
CA THR A 146 18.05 -4.32 5.65
C THR A 146 18.29 -5.23 4.44
N GLY A 147 17.21 -5.65 3.78
CA GLY A 147 17.30 -6.47 2.55
C GLY A 147 17.62 -7.95 2.75
N LYS A 148 17.92 -8.40 3.99
CA LYS A 148 18.00 -9.84 4.30
C LYS A 148 16.61 -10.44 4.50
N LYS A 149 16.46 -11.69 4.05
CA LYS A 149 15.21 -12.45 4.18
C LYS A 149 15.02 -12.91 5.62
N LEU A 150 13.95 -12.41 6.26
CA LEU A 150 13.45 -12.95 7.51
C LEU A 150 12.80 -14.32 7.27
N GLY A 151 12.96 -15.20 8.25
CA GLY A 151 12.43 -16.55 8.26
C GLY A 151 12.06 -17.00 9.66
N TYR A 152 11.43 -18.16 9.78
CA TYR A 152 10.88 -18.68 11.03
C TYR A 152 11.90 -18.82 12.17
N ILE A 153 13.17 -19.07 11.81
CA ILE A 153 14.28 -19.23 12.75
C ILE A 153 14.41 -18.00 13.67
N HIS A 154 14.28 -16.79 13.12
CA HIS A 154 14.42 -15.54 13.87
C HIS A 154 13.28 -15.29 14.88
N VAL A 155 12.10 -15.89 14.66
CA VAL A 155 11.01 -15.84 15.65
C VAL A 155 11.24 -16.88 16.73
N ASN A 156 11.77 -18.04 16.36
CA ASN A 156 12.09 -19.13 17.28
C ASN A 156 13.32 -18.83 18.16
N GLU A 157 14.14 -17.85 17.80
CA GLU A 157 15.24 -17.34 18.62
C GLU A 157 14.76 -16.60 19.86
N ALA A 158 13.51 -16.13 19.90
CA ALA A 158 12.94 -15.51 21.10
C ALA A 158 12.69 -16.55 22.19
N GLU A 159 12.95 -16.15 23.44
CA GLU A 159 12.73 -16.99 24.61
C GLU A 159 11.25 -17.39 24.67
N ASP A 160 10.98 -18.65 25.01
CA ASP A 160 9.63 -19.19 25.12
C ASP A 160 8.78 -19.14 23.82
N ALA A 161 9.34 -18.73 22.68
CA ALA A 161 8.61 -18.69 21.42
C ALA A 161 8.07 -20.07 21.04
N MET A 162 8.80 -21.14 21.34
CA MET A 162 8.35 -22.51 21.08
C MET A 162 7.07 -22.90 21.85
N ASN A 163 6.81 -22.24 22.99
CA ASN A 163 5.63 -22.45 23.82
C ASN A 163 4.40 -21.72 23.29
N LEU A 164 4.57 -20.78 22.35
CA LEU A 164 3.44 -20.19 21.63
C LEU A 164 2.81 -21.18 20.67
N TYR A 165 1.49 -21.10 20.57
CA TYR A 165 0.78 -21.83 19.53
C TYR A 165 1.32 -21.49 18.12
N PRO A 166 1.44 -22.52 17.23
CA PRO A 166 2.09 -22.34 15.93
C PRO A 166 1.49 -21.22 15.08
N TYR A 167 0.18 -21.01 15.14
CA TYR A 167 -0.51 -19.97 14.38
C TYR A 167 -0.19 -18.55 14.89
N LEU A 168 0.01 -18.36 16.20
CA LEU A 168 0.42 -17.06 16.77
C LEU A 168 1.85 -16.72 16.33
N ARG A 169 2.75 -17.71 16.35
CA ARG A 169 4.13 -17.57 15.84
C ARG A 169 4.17 -17.24 14.35
N LEU A 170 3.40 -17.96 13.53
CA LEU A 170 3.34 -17.72 12.09
C LEU A 170 2.84 -16.30 11.79
N ASN A 171 1.78 -15.89 12.48
CA ASN A 171 1.24 -14.55 12.33
C ASN A 171 2.25 -13.48 12.77
N LEU A 172 2.98 -13.72 13.87
CA LEU A 172 4.03 -12.83 14.35
C LEU A 172 5.16 -12.69 13.31
N LEU A 173 5.66 -13.80 12.75
CA LEU A 173 6.66 -13.77 11.68
C LEU A 173 6.20 -12.92 10.49
N GLU A 174 4.98 -13.14 10.01
CA GLU A 174 4.42 -12.46 8.85
C GLU A 174 4.17 -10.96 9.10
N MET A 175 3.81 -10.60 10.33
CA MET A 175 3.73 -9.21 10.77
C MET A 175 5.10 -8.55 10.73
N GLU A 176 6.13 -9.20 11.26
CA GLU A 176 7.47 -8.62 11.33
C GLU A 176 8.18 -8.54 9.96
N ILE A 177 7.96 -9.53 9.07
CA ILE A 177 8.35 -9.43 7.66
C ILE A 177 7.74 -8.16 7.03
N SER A 178 6.47 -7.91 7.30
CA SER A 178 5.76 -6.75 6.73
C SER A 178 6.21 -5.43 7.35
N ARG A 179 6.48 -5.40 8.66
CA ARG A 179 7.03 -4.23 9.37
C ARG A 179 8.40 -3.87 8.84
N LYS A 180 9.29 -4.85 8.73
CA LYS A 180 10.63 -4.68 8.17
C LYS A 180 10.57 -4.17 6.74
N PHE A 181 9.75 -4.77 5.88
CA PHE A 181 9.59 -4.30 4.51
C PHE A 181 9.19 -2.83 4.47
N MET A 182 8.25 -2.40 5.31
CA MET A 182 7.87 -0.99 5.38
C MET A 182 9.02 -0.12 5.87
N LYS A 183 9.69 -0.48 6.97
CA LYS A 183 10.84 0.27 7.51
C LYS A 183 11.92 0.48 6.44
N ASP A 184 12.29 -0.59 5.75
CA ASP A 184 13.33 -0.58 4.70
C ASP A 184 12.96 0.26 3.46
N ASN A 185 11.66 0.54 3.23
CA ASN A 185 11.18 1.17 1.99
C ASN A 185 10.46 2.52 2.19
N MET A 186 10.16 2.92 3.43
CA MET A 186 9.44 4.16 3.71
C MET A 186 10.26 5.40 3.37
N ASP A 187 11.56 5.41 3.65
CA ASP A 187 12.44 6.53 3.31
C ASP A 187 12.57 6.71 1.78
N VAL A 188 12.68 5.59 1.07
CA VAL A 188 12.68 5.56 -0.40
C VAL A 188 11.37 6.15 -0.93
N TYR A 189 10.23 5.74 -0.37
CA TYR A 189 8.92 6.26 -0.73
C TYR A 189 8.79 7.77 -0.44
N HIS A 190 9.22 8.24 0.73
CA HIS A 190 9.22 9.67 1.07
C HIS A 190 10.15 10.49 0.18
N GLY A 191 11.33 9.96 -0.18
CA GLY A 191 12.23 10.59 -1.14
C GLY A 191 11.59 10.77 -2.52
N TYR A 192 10.81 9.80 -2.97
CA TYR A 192 10.05 9.90 -4.21
C TYR A 192 8.92 10.94 -4.13
N LEU A 193 8.19 11.02 -3.00
CA LEU A 193 7.14 12.03 -2.81
C LEU A 193 7.70 13.45 -2.87
N LYS A 194 8.81 13.72 -2.16
CA LYS A 194 9.50 15.02 -2.22
C LYS A 194 9.90 15.40 -3.64
N LYS A 195 10.43 14.45 -4.42
CA LYS A 195 10.76 14.67 -5.84
C LYS A 195 9.53 14.97 -6.69
N GLN A 196 8.39 14.35 -6.41
CA GLN A 196 7.15 14.66 -7.12
C GLN A 196 6.59 16.04 -6.76
N GLU A 197 6.67 16.45 -5.50
CA GLU A 197 6.25 17.78 -5.05
C GLU A 197 7.10 18.86 -5.71
N LYS A 198 8.43 18.74 -5.65
CA LYS A 198 9.35 19.68 -6.32
C LYS A 198 9.01 19.86 -7.81
N ARG A 199 8.78 18.76 -8.54
CA ARG A 199 8.37 18.83 -9.95
C ARG A 199 7.03 19.55 -10.17
N LYS A 200 6.08 19.47 -9.23
CA LYS A 200 4.81 20.20 -9.34
C LYS A 200 5.04 21.70 -9.16
N ASP A 201 5.95 22.08 -8.29
CA ASP A 201 6.29 23.47 -8.02
C ASP A 201 7.06 24.08 -9.20
N ASP A 202 8.06 23.37 -9.74
CA ASP A 202 8.79 23.78 -10.95
C ASP A 202 7.84 24.04 -12.14
N VAL A 203 6.87 23.14 -12.35
CA VAL A 203 5.84 23.31 -13.41
C VAL A 203 4.93 24.51 -13.15
N ARG A 204 4.64 24.82 -11.89
CA ARG A 204 3.81 25.99 -11.53
C ARG A 204 4.57 27.29 -11.80
N GLU A 205 5.85 27.33 -11.46
CA GLU A 205 6.72 28.48 -11.71
C GLU A 205 6.87 28.77 -13.22
N ILE A 206 7.14 27.73 -14.03
CA ILE A 206 7.21 27.86 -15.50
C ILE A 206 5.89 28.40 -16.08
N LYS A 207 4.74 27.95 -15.57
CA LYS A 207 3.43 28.47 -16.00
C LYS A 207 3.26 29.95 -15.67
N ASN A 208 3.68 30.37 -14.48
CA ASN A 208 3.60 31.78 -14.08
C ASN A 208 4.50 32.65 -14.96
N LEU A 209 5.73 32.23 -15.21
CA LEU A 209 6.66 32.92 -16.12
C LEU A 209 6.08 33.04 -17.53
N HIS A 210 5.44 31.99 -18.05
CA HIS A 210 4.78 32.04 -19.36
C HIS A 210 3.62 33.05 -19.40
N ILE A 211 2.80 33.12 -18.35
CA ILE A 211 1.71 34.10 -18.23
C ILE A 211 2.27 35.53 -18.21
N GLU A 212 3.35 35.76 -17.45
CA GLU A 212 4.00 37.08 -17.38
C GLU A 212 4.62 37.51 -18.71
N LEU A 213 5.27 36.59 -19.42
CA LEU A 213 5.83 36.84 -20.75
C LEU A 213 4.73 37.19 -21.77
N ASN A 214 3.60 36.48 -21.75
CA ASN A 214 2.48 36.78 -22.63
C ASN A 214 1.88 38.17 -22.35
N LYS A 215 1.70 38.53 -21.06
CA LYS A 215 1.25 39.88 -20.67
C LYS A 215 2.23 40.97 -21.12
N LYS A 216 3.55 40.75 -20.99
CA LYS A 216 4.57 41.70 -21.49
C LYS A 216 4.54 41.84 -23.01
N ASN A 217 4.30 40.76 -23.74
CA ASN A 217 4.24 40.78 -25.20
C ASN A 217 2.95 41.45 -25.72
N GLU A 218 1.84 41.34 -25.00
CA GLU A 218 0.61 42.09 -25.30
C GLU A 218 0.75 43.59 -25.07
N ASN A 219 1.45 43.99 -24.00
CA ASN A 219 1.73 45.40 -23.71
C ASN A 219 2.74 46.05 -24.66
N LYS A 220 3.61 45.27 -25.31
CA LYS A 220 4.54 45.76 -26.36
C LYS A 220 3.89 45.92 -27.74
N LYS A 221 2.67 45.42 -27.95
CA LYS A 221 1.93 45.49 -29.21
C LYS A 221 0.86 46.61 -29.23
N LYS A 222 0.73 47.37 -28.14
CA LYS A 222 -0.05 48.61 -28.05
C LYS A 222 0.90 49.79 -28.08
#